data_AF-A0A2D4ZSD5-F1
#
_entry.id   AF-A0A2D4ZSD5-F1
#
_cell.length_a   1.000
_cell.length_b   1.000
_cell.length_c   1.000
_cell.angle_alpha   90.00
_cell.angle_beta   90.00
_cell.angle_gamma   90.00
#
_symmetry.space_group_name_H-M   'P 1'
#
loop_
_entity.id
_entity.type
_entity.pdbx_description
1 polymer ?
#
loop_
_entity_poly.entity_id
_entity_poly.type
_entity_poly.pdbx_seq_one_letter_code
_entity_poly.pdbx_strand_id
1 'polypeptide(L)'
;MKALTKTLSFVVLMSIFAMGSAFGQANKHLLNFRGVDKSGINVFEAPKTPNKTFDGLFVWVGGDFALQFQGLSQTNSGDSLADIKNNFNLPSANLNLDVQLEKGLRMHLRTYLSSRHHTEAYVKGGYMQIDNLDFIQEGLLSELMESVRIKVGMDQINYGDAQFRRSDNASALYNPFVGNYIMDSFTTEPFIEFTVLNSGFIGVIGATNGRLNQSVTSSDEGYVVFGKLGVDIQPQRDLRLRLTGSFYSSSDKGTRDYIYGGDRAGSRYYSVAEGSDF
;
A
#
# COMPACT_ATOMS: atom_id res chain seq x y z
N MET A 1 -44.63 -32.04 -1.94
CA MET A 1 -45.00 -30.61 -2.11
C MET A 1 -44.55 -29.73 -0.94
N LYS A 2 -45.01 -29.93 0.30
CA LYS A 2 -44.64 -29.06 1.45
C LYS A 2 -43.13 -28.85 1.68
N ALA A 3 -42.31 -29.89 1.50
CA ALA A 3 -40.86 -29.78 1.64
C ALA A 3 -40.21 -28.92 0.53
N LEU A 4 -40.64 -29.12 -0.72
CA LEU A 4 -40.18 -28.34 -1.88
C LEU A 4 -40.55 -26.86 -1.74
N THR A 5 -41.77 -26.57 -1.26
CA THR A 5 -42.22 -25.20 -0.98
C THR A 5 -41.39 -24.53 0.11
N LYS A 6 -41.05 -25.25 1.19
CA LYS A 6 -40.18 -24.71 2.26
C LYS A 6 -38.77 -24.39 1.77
N THR A 7 -38.16 -25.28 0.99
CA THR A 7 -36.82 -25.05 0.42
C THR A 7 -36.82 -23.87 -0.55
N LEU A 8 -37.84 -23.75 -1.41
CA LEU A 8 -37.96 -22.65 -2.35
C LEU A 8 -38.17 -21.31 -1.62
N SER A 9 -39.03 -21.26 -0.59
CA SER A 9 -39.21 -20.07 0.24
C SER A 9 -37.92 -19.65 0.96
N PHE A 10 -37.14 -20.60 1.46
CA PHE A 10 -35.85 -20.33 2.12
C PHE A 10 -34.81 -19.75 1.14
N VAL A 11 -34.70 -20.31 -0.06
CA VAL A 11 -33.79 -19.81 -1.12
C VAL A 11 -34.18 -18.40 -1.57
N VAL A 12 -35.48 -18.15 -1.76
CA VAL A 12 -35.97 -16.81 -2.10
C VAL A 12 -35.67 -15.81 -0.99
N LEU A 13 -35.88 -16.17 0.29
CA LEU A 13 -35.54 -15.30 1.42
C LEU A 13 -34.04 -14.99 1.46
N MET A 14 -33.18 -16.00 1.33
CA MET A 14 -31.72 -15.84 1.26
C MET A 14 -31.28 -14.95 0.10
N SER A 15 -31.93 -15.09 -1.06
CA SER A 15 -31.64 -14.29 -2.25
C SER A 15 -32.03 -12.82 -2.04
N ILE A 16 -33.18 -12.55 -1.40
CA ILE A 16 -33.62 -11.19 -1.03
C ILE A 16 -32.67 -10.56 0.00
N PHE A 17 -32.26 -11.31 1.02
CA PHE A 17 -31.27 -10.86 2.00
C PHE A 17 -29.90 -10.56 1.36
N ALA A 18 -29.45 -11.41 0.44
CA ALA A 18 -28.21 -11.19 -0.31
C ALA A 18 -28.30 -9.96 -1.22
N MET A 19 -29.42 -9.77 -1.92
CA MET A 19 -29.66 -8.59 -2.76
C MET A 19 -29.71 -7.30 -1.94
N GLY A 20 -30.46 -7.27 -0.83
CA GLY A 20 -30.54 -6.09 0.05
C GLY A 20 -29.18 -5.68 0.63
N SER A 21 -28.35 -6.67 0.98
CA SER A 21 -26.98 -6.45 1.47
C SER A 21 -26.04 -5.94 0.37
N ALA A 22 -26.20 -6.42 -0.87
CA ALA A 22 -25.40 -5.98 -2.01
C ALA A 22 -25.71 -4.51 -2.41
N PHE A 23 -26.98 -4.12 -2.42
CA PHE A 23 -27.38 -2.73 -2.69
C PHE A 23 -26.91 -1.75 -1.60
N GLY A 24 -26.89 -2.19 -0.32
CA GLY A 24 -26.40 -1.37 0.79
C GLY A 24 -24.88 -1.12 0.77
N GLN A 25 -24.10 -1.98 0.11
CA GLN A 25 -22.66 -1.76 -0.09
C GLN A 25 -22.35 -0.99 -1.38
N ALA A 26 -23.17 -1.11 -2.43
CA ALA A 26 -22.94 -0.46 -3.71
C ALA A 26 -22.86 1.07 -3.65
N ASN A 27 -23.50 1.69 -2.66
CA ASN A 27 -23.48 3.16 -2.46
C ASN A 27 -22.40 3.64 -1.47
N LYS A 28 -21.71 2.72 -0.80
CA LYS A 28 -20.64 3.06 0.15
C LYS A 28 -19.30 3.13 -0.57
N HIS A 29 -18.42 3.96 -0.05
CA HIS A 29 -17.10 4.17 -0.64
C HIS A 29 -16.05 4.42 0.45
N LEU A 30 -14.80 4.11 0.12
CA LEU A 30 -13.66 4.47 0.96
C LEU A 30 -13.45 5.98 0.88
N LEU A 31 -13.38 6.64 2.03
CA LEU A 31 -13.06 8.07 2.10
C LEU A 31 -11.55 8.25 1.98
N ASN A 32 -11.14 9.34 1.30
CA ASN A 32 -9.74 9.74 1.24
C ASN A 32 -8.79 8.61 0.78
N PHE A 33 -9.23 7.89 -0.26
CA PHE A 33 -8.60 6.71 -0.80
C PHE A 33 -8.02 6.98 -2.19
N ARG A 34 -6.86 6.38 -2.49
CA ARG A 34 -6.30 6.38 -3.84
C ARG A 34 -6.97 5.27 -4.64
N GLY A 35 -7.65 5.61 -5.72
CA GLY A 35 -8.34 4.64 -6.58
C GLY A 35 -7.38 3.57 -7.11
N VAL A 36 -7.86 2.32 -7.20
CA VAL A 36 -7.09 1.15 -7.67
C VAL A 36 -7.19 0.91 -9.17
N ASP A 37 -7.65 1.92 -9.90
CA ASP A 37 -7.80 1.91 -11.35
C ASP A 37 -6.97 3.02 -11.98
N LYS A 38 -7.26 3.34 -13.26
CA LYS A 38 -6.58 4.40 -14.02
C LYS A 38 -6.58 5.76 -13.29
N SER A 39 -7.58 6.06 -12.46
CA SER A 39 -7.64 7.30 -11.69
C SER A 39 -6.52 7.43 -10.65
N GLY A 40 -5.99 6.31 -10.16
CA GLY A 40 -4.90 6.29 -9.18
C GLY A 40 -3.51 6.49 -9.75
N ILE A 41 -3.33 6.43 -11.07
CA ILE A 41 -1.99 6.50 -11.71
C ILE A 41 -1.28 7.80 -11.35
N ASN A 42 -1.99 8.93 -11.35
CA ASN A 42 -1.43 10.25 -11.07
C ASN A 42 -1.81 10.74 -9.67
N VAL A 43 -1.89 9.84 -8.70
CA VAL A 43 -2.12 10.17 -7.28
C VAL A 43 -0.88 9.76 -6.50
N PHE A 44 -0.30 10.70 -5.75
CA PHE A 44 0.82 10.43 -4.84
C PHE A 44 0.23 10.08 -3.47
N GLU A 45 0.15 11.04 -2.56
CA GLU A 45 -0.60 10.88 -1.33
C GLU A 45 -2.10 10.70 -1.62
N ALA A 46 -2.75 9.79 -0.89
CA ALA A 46 -4.20 9.64 -1.00
C ALA A 46 -4.89 10.98 -0.68
N PRO A 47 -5.97 11.34 -1.38
CA PRO A 47 -6.56 12.66 -1.27
C PRO A 47 -6.99 12.95 0.18
N LYS A 48 -6.94 14.24 0.55
CA LYS A 48 -7.50 14.74 1.80
C LYS A 48 -8.61 15.70 1.46
N THR A 49 -9.85 15.24 1.58
CA THR A 49 -11.02 16.09 1.41
C THR A 49 -11.74 16.21 2.76
N PRO A 50 -11.83 17.41 3.35
CA PRO A 50 -12.58 17.61 4.58
C PRO A 50 -14.09 17.38 4.34
N ASN A 51 -14.83 17.14 5.41
CA ASN A 51 -16.30 17.13 5.41
C ASN A 51 -16.96 16.11 4.47
N LYS A 52 -16.29 14.98 4.20
CA LYS A 52 -16.92 13.83 3.53
C LYS A 52 -17.94 13.17 4.45
N THR A 53 -19.10 12.82 3.89
CA THR A 53 -20.14 12.05 4.57
C THR A 53 -19.65 10.64 4.85
N PHE A 54 -19.90 10.14 6.07
CA PHE A 54 -19.65 8.76 6.42
C PHE A 54 -20.95 7.97 6.36
N ASP A 55 -21.03 7.04 5.42
CA ASP A 55 -22.23 6.22 5.15
C ASP A 55 -22.20 4.87 5.89
N GLY A 56 -21.56 4.85 7.07
CA GLY A 56 -21.37 3.66 7.91
C GLY A 56 -20.24 2.73 7.45
N LEU A 57 -20.01 1.67 8.22
CA LEU A 57 -18.97 0.66 7.95
C LEU A 57 -19.03 0.16 6.50
N PHE A 58 -17.86 0.13 5.85
CA PHE A 58 -17.69 -0.40 4.50
C PHE A 58 -16.40 -1.21 4.39
N VAL A 59 -16.48 -2.43 3.86
CA VAL A 59 -15.34 -3.30 3.62
C VAL A 59 -15.16 -3.44 2.12
N TRP A 60 -14.04 -2.96 1.62
CA TRP A 60 -13.63 -3.16 0.23
C TRP A 60 -12.61 -4.30 0.16
N VAL A 61 -12.95 -5.31 -0.64
CA VAL A 61 -12.08 -6.45 -0.91
C VAL A 61 -11.49 -6.30 -2.30
N GLY A 62 -10.18 -6.08 -2.36
CA GLY A 62 -9.41 -5.93 -3.59
C GLY A 62 -8.43 -7.05 -3.81
N GLY A 63 -7.97 -7.17 -5.06
CA GLY A 63 -6.90 -8.09 -5.43
C GLY A 63 -6.04 -7.51 -6.54
N ASP A 64 -4.77 -7.88 -6.53
CA ASP A 64 -3.84 -7.63 -7.63
C ASP A 64 -3.39 -8.98 -8.19
N PHE A 65 -3.29 -9.11 -9.52
CA PHE A 65 -2.73 -10.28 -10.18
C PHE A 65 -1.83 -9.84 -11.33
N ALA A 66 -0.57 -10.32 -11.34
CA ALA A 66 0.37 -10.00 -12.40
C ALA A 66 1.01 -11.28 -12.95
N LEU A 67 0.77 -11.50 -14.25
CA LEU A 67 1.44 -12.53 -15.06
C LEU A 67 2.44 -11.83 -15.98
N GLN A 68 3.66 -12.37 -16.04
CA GLN A 68 4.74 -11.80 -16.83
C GLN A 68 5.31 -12.86 -17.77
N PHE A 69 5.60 -12.45 -19.00
CA PHE A 69 6.47 -13.19 -19.91
C PHE A 69 7.85 -12.53 -19.92
N GLN A 70 8.89 -13.28 -19.60
CA GLN A 70 10.27 -12.82 -19.64
C GLN A 70 10.94 -13.35 -20.90
N GLY A 71 11.52 -12.44 -21.70
CA GLY A 71 12.32 -12.78 -22.87
C GLY A 71 13.65 -12.05 -22.86
N LEU A 72 14.52 -12.42 -21.92
CA LEU A 72 15.80 -11.75 -21.67
C LEU A 72 16.97 -12.71 -21.94
N SER A 73 18.12 -12.13 -22.27
CA SER A 73 19.42 -12.80 -22.28
C SER A 73 20.37 -12.04 -21.34
N GLN A 74 21.40 -12.72 -20.84
CA GLN A 74 22.36 -12.14 -19.90
C GLN A 74 23.79 -12.51 -20.25
N THR A 75 24.73 -11.60 -19.96
CA THR A 75 26.17 -11.80 -20.16
C THR A 75 26.94 -11.09 -19.05
N ASN A 76 28.08 -11.64 -18.63
CA ASN A 76 29.07 -10.98 -17.76
C ASN A 76 30.48 -11.32 -18.24
N SER A 77 31.50 -10.70 -17.63
CA SER A 77 32.91 -11.00 -17.92
C SER A 77 33.39 -12.33 -17.34
N GLY A 78 32.63 -12.92 -16.40
CA GLY A 78 32.83 -14.27 -15.91
C GLY A 78 31.99 -15.29 -16.69
N ASP A 79 32.07 -16.56 -16.30
CA ASP A 79 31.24 -17.65 -16.85
C ASP A 79 30.37 -18.25 -15.73
N SER A 80 29.64 -17.39 -15.03
CA SER A 80 28.90 -17.73 -13.80
C SER A 80 27.40 -17.53 -13.89
N LEU A 81 26.89 -17.07 -15.04
CA LEU A 81 25.47 -16.79 -15.22
C LEU A 81 24.74 -18.04 -15.73
N ALA A 82 23.54 -18.27 -15.22
CA ALA A 82 22.69 -19.33 -15.74
C ALA A 82 22.21 -19.01 -17.16
N ASP A 83 22.02 -20.05 -17.99
CA ASP A 83 21.32 -19.92 -19.27
C ASP A 83 19.83 -19.67 -18.99
N ILE A 84 19.35 -18.47 -19.31
CA ILE A 84 17.94 -18.09 -19.14
C ILE A 84 17.23 -18.14 -20.49
N LYS A 85 15.99 -18.64 -20.47
CA LYS A 85 15.16 -18.81 -21.67
C LYS A 85 13.88 -18.01 -21.54
N ASN A 86 13.28 -17.77 -22.70
CA ASN A 86 12.01 -17.09 -22.76
C ASN A 86 10.91 -17.95 -22.13
N ASN A 87 10.23 -17.47 -21.09
CA ASN A 87 9.13 -18.19 -20.46
C ASN A 87 8.23 -17.25 -19.63
N PHE A 88 7.06 -17.75 -19.23
CA PHE A 88 6.25 -17.12 -18.21
C PHE A 88 6.87 -17.32 -16.82
N ASN A 89 6.85 -16.26 -16.00
CA ASN A 89 7.27 -16.34 -14.61
C ASN A 89 6.12 -16.82 -13.72
N LEU A 90 6.44 -17.27 -12.50
CA LEU A 90 5.43 -17.56 -11.49
C LEU A 90 4.57 -16.30 -11.26
N PRO A 91 3.23 -16.38 -11.39
CA PRO A 91 2.38 -15.23 -11.17
C PRO A 91 2.43 -14.75 -9.71
N SER A 92 2.51 -13.44 -9.53
CA SER A 92 2.37 -12.80 -8.23
C SER A 92 0.92 -12.40 -7.98
N ALA A 93 0.48 -12.44 -6.73
CA ALA A 93 -0.87 -12.02 -6.33
C ALA A 93 -0.89 -11.32 -4.97
N ASN A 94 -1.78 -10.34 -4.82
CA ASN A 94 -2.07 -9.66 -3.54
C ASN A 94 -3.56 -9.78 -3.18
N LEU A 95 -3.86 -9.85 -1.89
CA LEU A 95 -5.18 -9.59 -1.30
C LEU A 95 -5.11 -8.25 -0.56
N ASN A 96 -6.03 -7.35 -0.85
CA ASN A 96 -6.15 -6.04 -0.22
C ASN A 96 -7.47 -5.95 0.52
N LEU A 97 -7.43 -5.60 1.81
CA LEU A 97 -8.60 -5.30 2.61
C LEU A 97 -8.52 -3.85 3.06
N ASP A 98 -9.40 -3.02 2.53
CA ASP A 98 -9.56 -1.64 2.94
C ASP A 98 -10.92 -1.48 3.62
N VAL A 99 -10.91 -0.96 4.85
CA VAL A 99 -12.13 -0.88 5.67
C VAL A 99 -12.33 0.56 6.13
N GLN A 100 -13.44 1.17 5.71
CA GLN A 100 -13.92 2.42 6.28
C GLN A 100 -14.63 2.10 7.59
N LEU A 101 -14.01 2.38 8.73
CA LEU A 101 -14.51 2.00 10.05
C LEU A 101 -15.44 3.05 10.63
N GLU A 102 -15.03 4.31 10.58
CA GLU A 102 -15.76 5.47 11.09
C GLU A 102 -15.47 6.71 10.22
N LYS A 103 -16.15 7.83 10.48
CA LYS A 103 -15.85 9.12 9.82
C LYS A 103 -14.36 9.49 10.01
N GLY A 104 -13.61 9.46 8.90
CA GLY A 104 -12.19 9.73 8.89
C GLY A 104 -11.30 8.65 9.53
N LEU A 105 -11.82 7.46 9.85
CA LEU A 105 -11.04 6.32 10.33
C LEU A 105 -11.10 5.17 9.33
N ARG A 106 -9.94 4.79 8.78
CA ARG A 106 -9.81 3.69 7.82
C ARG A 106 -8.71 2.72 8.25
N MET A 107 -8.89 1.44 7.95
CA MET A 107 -7.85 0.42 8.02
C MET A 107 -7.45 -0.02 6.61
N HIS A 108 -6.18 -0.30 6.40
CA HIS A 108 -5.65 -1.02 5.24
C HIS A 108 -4.88 -2.25 5.70
N LEU A 109 -5.05 -3.37 5.01
CA LEU A 109 -4.24 -4.58 5.18
C LEU A 109 -3.94 -5.17 3.80
N ARG A 110 -2.68 -5.55 3.59
CA ARG A 110 -2.23 -6.25 2.39
C ARG A 110 -1.55 -7.57 2.74
N THR A 111 -2.00 -8.63 2.08
CA THR A 111 -1.38 -9.95 2.11
C THR A 111 -0.85 -10.26 0.73
N TYR A 112 0.41 -10.65 0.63
CA TYR A 112 0.92 -11.25 -0.59
C TYR A 112 0.44 -12.71 -0.60
N LEU A 113 -0.36 -13.05 -1.61
CA LEU A 113 -0.89 -14.40 -1.82
C LEU A 113 0.12 -15.28 -2.56
N SER A 114 0.94 -14.67 -3.40
CA SER A 114 2.06 -15.29 -4.12
C SER A 114 3.09 -14.21 -4.42
N SER A 115 4.36 -14.50 -4.16
CA SER A 115 5.50 -13.64 -4.49
C SER A 115 6.68 -14.49 -4.93
N ARG A 116 7.71 -13.91 -5.52
CA ARG A 116 8.87 -14.70 -5.98
C ARG A 116 9.58 -15.41 -4.82
N HIS A 117 9.84 -14.70 -3.71
CA HIS A 117 10.63 -15.22 -2.60
C HIS A 117 9.89 -16.13 -1.61
N HIS A 118 8.56 -16.19 -1.68
CA HIS A 118 7.75 -16.94 -0.70
C HIS A 118 6.61 -17.69 -1.40
N THR A 119 6.54 -18.99 -1.13
CA THR A 119 5.51 -19.89 -1.67
C THR A 119 4.21 -19.89 -0.85
N GLU A 120 4.29 -19.40 0.38
CA GLU A 120 3.18 -19.23 1.31
C GLU A 120 2.61 -17.81 1.26
N ALA A 121 1.33 -17.67 1.61
CA ALA A 121 0.74 -16.35 1.78
C ALA A 121 1.21 -15.72 3.09
N TYR A 122 1.62 -14.46 3.04
CA TYR A 122 2.10 -13.72 4.21
C TYR A 122 1.64 -12.26 4.18
N VAL A 123 1.47 -11.69 5.37
CA VAL A 123 1.07 -10.30 5.53
C VAL A 123 2.26 -9.42 5.15
N LYS A 124 2.07 -8.56 4.14
CA LYS A 124 3.01 -7.47 3.86
C LYS A 124 3.03 -6.51 5.04
N GLY A 125 1.83 -6.01 5.38
CA GLY A 125 1.65 -4.94 6.34
C GLY A 125 0.23 -4.38 6.30
N GLY A 126 0.00 -3.39 7.15
CA GLY A 126 -1.26 -2.66 7.25
C GLY A 126 -1.14 -1.47 8.18
N TYR A 127 -2.10 -0.56 8.09
CA TYR A 127 -2.14 0.65 8.90
C TYR A 127 -3.57 1.13 9.15
N MET A 128 -3.70 1.93 10.21
CA MET A 128 -4.84 2.79 10.45
C MET A 128 -4.53 4.18 9.91
N GLN A 129 -5.46 4.75 9.16
CA GLN A 129 -5.46 6.14 8.69
C GLN A 129 -6.53 6.91 9.46
N ILE A 130 -6.13 8.05 10.02
CA ILE A 130 -6.97 8.94 10.82
C ILE A 130 -6.94 10.32 10.19
N ASP A 131 -8.09 10.75 9.67
CA ASP A 131 -8.34 12.03 9.00
C ASP A 131 -9.33 12.91 9.78
N ASN A 132 -9.91 12.40 10.88
CA ASN A 132 -10.85 13.08 11.77
C ASN A 132 -10.86 12.35 13.13
N LEU A 133 -11.19 13.06 14.24
CA LEU A 133 -11.14 12.54 15.62
C LEU A 133 -12.53 12.50 16.31
N ASP A 134 -13.62 12.63 15.57
CA ASP A 134 -14.99 12.66 16.11
C ASP A 134 -15.35 11.36 16.84
N PHE A 135 -14.69 10.24 16.51
CA PHE A 135 -14.84 8.96 17.21
C PHE A 135 -14.30 8.97 18.66
N ILE A 136 -13.45 9.95 19.00
CA ILE A 136 -12.99 10.21 20.38
C ILE A 136 -13.92 11.20 21.04
N GLN A 137 -14.09 12.36 20.40
CA GLN A 137 -14.97 13.43 20.83
C GLN A 137 -15.34 14.27 19.61
N GLU A 138 -16.64 14.50 19.41
CA GLU A 138 -17.15 15.32 18.31
C GLU A 138 -16.48 16.71 18.29
N GLY A 139 -15.92 17.09 17.14
CA GLY A 139 -15.27 18.39 16.94
C GLY A 139 -13.84 18.49 17.48
N LEU A 140 -13.27 17.42 18.04
CA LEU A 140 -11.90 17.43 18.55
C LEU A 140 -10.89 17.74 17.42
N LEU A 141 -10.18 18.87 17.56
CA LEU A 141 -9.17 19.35 16.61
C LEU A 141 -9.70 19.41 15.16
N SER A 142 -11.00 19.66 14.96
CA SER A 142 -11.64 19.60 13.64
C SER A 142 -10.93 20.44 12.58
N GLU A 143 -10.58 21.70 12.91
CA GLU A 143 -9.87 22.63 12.02
C GLU A 143 -8.47 22.10 11.63
N LEU A 144 -7.72 21.56 12.59
CA LEU A 144 -6.40 20.98 12.32
C LEU A 144 -6.51 19.74 11.43
N MET A 145 -7.47 18.88 11.74
CA MET A 145 -7.71 17.62 11.03
C MET A 145 -8.28 17.84 9.62
N GLU A 146 -8.64 19.04 9.20
CA GLU A 146 -8.98 19.30 7.80
C GLU A 146 -7.79 19.01 6.87
N SER A 147 -6.58 19.40 7.30
CA SER A 147 -5.33 19.28 6.53
C SER A 147 -4.39 18.18 7.05
N VAL A 148 -4.55 17.75 8.30
CA VAL A 148 -3.69 16.72 8.92
C VAL A 148 -4.28 15.33 8.74
N ARG A 149 -3.41 14.39 8.39
CA ARG A 149 -3.62 12.95 8.43
C ARG A 149 -2.62 12.31 9.36
N ILE A 150 -3.06 11.34 10.14
CA ILE A 150 -2.21 10.46 10.93
C ILE A 150 -2.30 9.06 10.32
N LYS A 151 -1.16 8.38 10.16
CA LYS A 151 -1.13 6.95 9.88
C LYS A 151 -0.28 6.24 10.93
N VAL A 152 -0.77 5.12 11.42
CA VAL A 152 -0.10 4.27 12.42
C VAL A 152 -0.25 2.82 12.01
N GLY A 153 0.82 2.05 12.00
CA GLY A 153 0.77 0.65 11.64
C GLY A 153 2.14 0.06 11.37
N MET A 154 2.17 -1.01 10.58
CA MET A 154 3.39 -1.61 10.05
C MET A 154 3.24 -1.81 8.56
N ASP A 155 3.78 -0.91 7.75
CA ASP A 155 3.67 -0.91 6.29
C ASP A 155 4.76 0.03 5.73
N GLN A 156 4.65 0.38 4.45
CA GLN A 156 5.53 1.34 3.81
C GLN A 156 5.36 2.75 4.38
N ILE A 157 6.48 3.31 4.85
CA ILE A 157 6.59 4.69 5.32
C ILE A 157 6.59 5.69 4.17
N ASN A 158 6.14 6.93 4.42
CA ASN A 158 6.12 7.95 3.39
C ASN A 158 7.50 8.63 3.18
N TYR A 159 8.44 7.90 2.56
CA TYR A 159 9.76 8.36 2.15
C TYR A 159 9.95 8.36 0.62
N GLY A 160 10.31 9.51 0.05
CA GLY A 160 10.47 9.69 -1.40
C GLY A 160 9.16 9.57 -2.18
N ASP A 161 9.17 9.88 -3.48
CA ASP A 161 7.97 9.74 -4.33
C ASP A 161 7.95 8.45 -5.16
N ALA A 162 9.07 7.72 -5.21
CA ALA A 162 9.18 6.44 -5.92
C ALA A 162 8.17 5.41 -5.38
N GLN A 163 7.89 5.43 -4.07
CA GLN A 163 6.91 4.57 -3.42
C GLN A 163 5.52 4.59 -4.07
N PHE A 164 5.09 5.72 -4.65
CA PHE A 164 3.75 5.85 -5.23
C PHE A 164 3.64 5.24 -6.62
N ARG A 165 4.78 4.91 -7.22
CA ARG A 165 4.89 4.42 -8.59
C ARG A 165 5.48 3.02 -8.67
N ARG A 166 6.33 2.62 -7.71
CA ARG A 166 6.95 1.29 -7.74
C ARG A 166 5.89 0.20 -7.73
N SER A 167 6.24 -0.92 -8.38
CA SER A 167 5.48 -2.14 -8.28
C SER A 167 5.63 -2.71 -6.88
N ASP A 168 4.52 -3.15 -6.29
CA ASP A 168 4.47 -3.78 -4.97
C ASP A 168 3.90 -5.19 -5.11
N ASN A 169 4.80 -6.16 -5.28
CA ASN A 169 4.49 -7.53 -5.68
C ASN A 169 3.62 -7.55 -6.97
N ALA A 170 2.36 -7.96 -6.86
CA ALA A 170 1.42 -8.00 -7.98
C ALA A 170 0.81 -6.63 -8.35
N SER A 171 0.94 -5.63 -7.48
CA SER A 171 0.41 -4.29 -7.72
C SER A 171 1.37 -3.54 -8.65
N ALA A 172 1.13 -3.64 -9.96
CA ALA A 172 1.99 -3.07 -11.00
C ALA A 172 1.36 -1.91 -11.79
N LEU A 173 0.06 -1.62 -11.58
CA LEU A 173 -0.70 -0.66 -12.38
C LEU A 173 -0.09 0.75 -12.42
N TYR A 174 0.55 1.17 -11.34
CA TYR A 174 1.09 2.52 -11.21
C TYR A 174 2.52 2.68 -11.73
N ASN A 175 3.20 1.56 -12.01
CA ASN A 175 4.57 1.58 -12.49
C ASN A 175 4.56 1.70 -14.02
N PRO A 176 5.15 2.77 -14.59
CA PRO A 176 5.28 2.87 -16.03
C PRO A 176 6.34 1.91 -16.62
N PHE A 177 7.13 1.24 -15.77
CA PHE A 177 8.20 0.33 -16.15
C PHE A 177 7.92 -1.11 -15.70
N VAL A 178 8.68 -2.06 -16.24
CA VAL A 178 8.59 -3.49 -15.87
C VAL A 178 9.11 -3.74 -14.46
N GLY A 179 10.16 -3.04 -14.03
CA GLY A 179 10.81 -3.21 -12.73
C GLY A 179 10.84 -1.92 -11.91
N ASN A 180 11.28 -2.05 -10.66
CA ASN A 180 11.54 -0.91 -9.79
C ASN A 180 12.96 -0.35 -10.04
N TYR A 181 13.32 0.71 -9.33
CA TYR A 181 14.67 1.25 -9.39
C TYR A 181 15.71 0.29 -8.83
N ILE A 182 16.96 0.42 -9.29
CA ILE A 182 18.09 -0.35 -8.74
C ILE A 182 18.30 -0.01 -7.27
N MET A 183 18.24 1.29 -6.93
CA MET A 183 18.14 1.76 -5.55
C MET A 183 16.68 2.00 -5.21
N ASP A 184 15.99 0.94 -4.83
CA ASP A 184 14.57 0.99 -4.46
C ASP A 184 14.40 1.36 -2.99
N SER A 185 13.86 2.55 -2.72
CA SER A 185 13.58 3.00 -1.36
C SER A 185 12.27 2.41 -0.84
N PHE A 186 12.31 1.17 -0.37
CA PHE A 186 11.16 0.44 0.15
C PHE A 186 11.50 -0.42 1.35
N THR A 187 10.58 -0.39 2.30
CA THR A 187 10.60 -1.17 3.53
C THR A 187 9.18 -1.25 4.09
N THR A 188 8.91 -2.25 4.93
CA THR A 188 7.67 -2.32 5.71
C THR A 188 8.03 -2.38 7.18
N GLU A 189 7.76 -1.30 7.91
CA GLU A 189 8.26 -1.09 9.27
C GLU A 189 7.13 -0.58 10.16
N PRO A 190 7.17 -0.79 11.48
CA PRO A 190 6.22 -0.16 12.38
C PRO A 190 6.48 1.35 12.41
N PHE A 191 5.44 2.14 12.18
CA PHE A 191 5.57 3.59 12.11
C PHE A 191 4.36 4.32 12.72
N ILE A 192 4.64 5.57 13.07
CA ILE A 192 3.64 6.64 13.15
C ILE A 192 4.09 7.77 12.23
N GLU A 193 3.20 8.27 11.39
CA GLU A 193 3.48 9.43 10.54
C GLU A 193 2.33 10.43 10.55
N PHE A 194 2.69 11.70 10.48
CA PHE A 194 1.79 12.84 10.35
C PHE A 194 2.03 13.47 8.99
N THR A 195 0.96 13.63 8.23
CA THR A 195 0.99 14.25 6.91
C THR A 195 0.10 15.48 6.91
N VAL A 196 0.62 16.61 6.43
CA VAL A 196 -0.11 17.83 6.12
C VAL A 196 -0.27 17.91 4.61
N LEU A 197 -1.51 17.99 4.14
CA LEU A 197 -1.87 18.23 2.74
C LEU A 197 -2.73 19.48 2.68
N ASN A 198 -2.19 20.57 2.12
CA ASN A 198 -2.93 21.83 2.03
C ASN A 198 -2.55 22.59 0.76
N SER A 199 -3.51 22.78 -0.16
CA SER A 199 -3.35 23.64 -1.34
C SER A 199 -2.05 23.43 -2.13
N GLY A 200 -1.67 22.16 -2.32
CA GLY A 200 -0.44 21.78 -3.03
C GLY A 200 0.83 21.74 -2.17
N PHE A 201 0.82 22.26 -0.94
CA PHE A 201 1.88 22.02 0.02
C PHE A 201 1.75 20.62 0.63
N ILE A 202 2.89 19.95 0.77
CA ILE A 202 3.01 18.62 1.37
C ILE A 202 4.05 18.69 2.48
N GLY A 203 3.65 18.25 3.67
CA GLY A 203 4.56 18.01 4.78
C GLY A 203 4.33 16.63 5.37
N VAL A 204 5.42 15.91 5.65
CA VAL A 204 5.40 14.60 6.30
C VAL A 204 6.47 14.62 7.37
N ILE A 205 6.11 14.14 8.56
CA ILE A 205 7.07 13.80 9.61
C ILE A 205 6.61 12.50 10.27
N GLY A 206 7.55 11.59 10.51
CA GLY A 206 7.24 10.32 11.12
C GLY A 206 8.43 9.71 11.83
N ALA A 207 8.12 8.69 12.62
CA ALA A 207 9.10 7.87 13.29
C ALA A 207 8.80 6.40 13.07
N THR A 208 9.85 5.62 12.95
CA THR A 208 9.83 4.16 12.83
C THR A 208 10.95 3.60 13.68
N ASN A 209 10.89 2.31 14.01
CA ASN A 209 12.01 1.64 14.65
C ASN A 209 13.08 1.15 13.65
N GLY A 210 12.88 1.41 12.34
CA GLY A 210 13.83 1.07 11.28
C GLY A 210 13.86 -0.40 10.90
N ARG A 211 12.94 -1.23 11.43
CA ARG A 211 13.02 -2.70 11.32
C ARG A 211 11.88 -3.28 10.54
N LEU A 212 12.24 -4.18 9.64
CA LEU A 212 11.31 -5.07 8.96
C LEU A 212 10.87 -6.24 9.86
N ASN A 213 11.82 -6.87 10.55
CA ASN A 213 11.57 -8.02 11.41
C ASN A 213 11.55 -7.60 12.88
N GLN A 214 10.40 -7.77 13.53
CA GLN A 214 10.22 -7.38 14.92
C GLN A 214 10.66 -8.50 15.87
N SER A 215 11.38 -8.15 16.94
CA SER A 215 11.72 -9.09 18.01
C SER A 215 11.81 -8.37 19.34
N VAL A 216 11.11 -8.91 20.34
CA VAL A 216 11.16 -8.41 21.73
C VAL A 216 12.44 -8.79 22.47
N THR A 217 13.25 -9.69 21.90
CA THR A 217 14.55 -10.09 22.44
C THR A 217 15.73 -9.42 21.73
N SER A 218 15.45 -8.54 20.77
CA SER A 218 16.47 -7.77 20.06
C SER A 218 17.21 -6.84 21.03
N SER A 219 18.53 -6.73 20.88
CA SER A 219 19.34 -5.70 21.54
C SER A 219 19.45 -4.41 20.72
N ASP A 220 18.81 -4.35 19.55
CA ASP A 220 18.76 -3.16 18.71
C ASP A 220 17.76 -2.15 19.31
N GLU A 221 18.28 -1.00 19.75
CA GLU A 221 17.52 0.11 20.34
C GLU A 221 17.37 1.30 19.36
N GLY A 222 17.73 1.10 18.10
CA GLY A 222 17.59 2.06 17.02
C GLY A 222 16.17 2.59 16.83
N TYR A 223 16.10 3.83 16.36
CA TYR A 223 14.90 4.44 15.83
C TYR A 223 15.29 5.35 14.68
N VAL A 224 14.31 5.67 13.85
CA VAL A 224 14.49 6.52 12.68
C VAL A 224 13.46 7.63 12.74
N VAL A 225 13.91 8.84 12.45
CA VAL A 225 13.02 9.95 12.08
C VAL A 225 13.12 10.16 10.59
N PHE A 226 11.97 10.22 9.92
CA PHE A 226 11.88 10.50 8.50
C PHE A 226 10.91 11.65 8.25
N GLY A 227 11.09 12.30 7.11
CA GLY A 227 10.16 13.34 6.70
C GLY A 227 10.28 13.67 5.22
N LYS A 228 9.29 14.41 4.75
CA LYS A 228 9.20 14.89 3.39
C LYS A 228 8.56 16.27 3.36
N LEU A 229 9.12 17.18 2.59
CA LEU A 229 8.51 18.48 2.29
C LEU A 229 8.41 18.64 0.78
N GLY A 230 7.37 19.31 0.32
CA GLY A 230 7.28 19.62 -1.11
C GLY A 230 6.11 20.49 -1.50
N VAL A 231 6.12 20.79 -2.79
CA VAL A 231 5.07 21.52 -3.50
C VAL A 231 4.60 20.68 -4.66
N ASP A 232 3.29 20.69 -4.89
CA ASP A 232 2.62 19.90 -5.89
C ASP A 232 1.43 20.66 -6.44
N ILE A 233 1.57 21.13 -7.68
CA ILE A 233 0.57 21.96 -8.35
C ILE A 233 0.24 21.38 -9.72
N GLN A 234 -0.99 21.57 -10.15
CA GLN A 234 -1.48 21.14 -11.46
C GLN A 234 -2.05 22.35 -12.22
N PRO A 235 -1.20 23.21 -12.81
CA PRO A 235 -1.63 24.44 -13.47
C PRO A 235 -2.53 24.19 -14.69
N GLN A 236 -2.38 23.06 -15.36
CA GLN A 236 -3.28 22.61 -16.43
C GLN A 236 -3.60 21.13 -16.23
N ARG A 237 -4.68 20.66 -16.88
CA ARG A 237 -5.10 19.26 -16.79
C ARG A 237 -3.97 18.27 -17.11
N ASP A 238 -3.15 18.58 -18.12
CA ASP A 238 -2.13 17.68 -18.65
C ASP A 238 -0.69 18.05 -18.18
N LEU A 239 -0.54 19.03 -17.28
CA LEU A 239 0.75 19.44 -16.71
C LEU A 239 0.70 19.48 -15.18
N ARG A 240 1.55 18.69 -14.54
CA ARG A 240 1.78 18.71 -13.09
C ARG A 240 3.22 19.08 -12.79
N LEU A 241 3.42 19.99 -11.85
CA LEU A 241 4.72 20.39 -11.35
C LEU A 241 4.81 19.97 -9.88
N ARG A 242 5.72 19.04 -9.59
CA ARG A 242 5.94 18.53 -8.24
C ARG A 242 7.43 18.54 -7.92
N LEU A 243 7.77 19.09 -6.77
CA LEU A 243 9.11 19.06 -6.20
C LEU A 243 9.01 18.65 -4.74
N THR A 244 9.63 17.53 -4.39
CA THR A 244 9.70 17.01 -3.03
C THR A 244 11.13 16.72 -2.63
N GLY A 245 11.44 16.91 -1.36
CA GLY A 245 12.69 16.49 -0.72
C GLY A 245 12.35 15.65 0.50
N SER A 246 13.06 14.53 0.69
CA SER A 246 12.86 13.64 1.84
C SER A 246 14.17 13.47 2.61
N PHE A 247 14.05 13.19 3.91
CA PHE A 247 15.16 12.79 4.76
C PHE A 247 14.81 11.51 5.53
N TYR A 248 15.84 10.76 5.88
CA TYR A 248 15.78 9.56 6.70
C TYR A 248 17.01 9.59 7.62
N SER A 249 16.78 9.64 8.93
CA SER A 249 17.83 9.76 9.93
C SER A 249 17.68 8.67 10.96
N SER A 250 18.55 7.66 10.88
CA SER A 250 18.63 6.58 11.87
C SER A 250 19.49 7.00 13.06
N SER A 251 19.17 6.50 14.25
CA SER A 251 19.99 6.72 15.45
C SER A 251 21.23 5.83 15.46
N ASP A 252 22.23 6.23 16.21
CA ASP A 252 23.49 5.50 16.40
C ASP A 252 23.33 4.17 17.16
N LYS A 253 22.16 3.95 17.77
CA LYS A 253 21.77 2.71 18.42
C LYS A 253 21.21 1.64 17.48
N GLY A 254 20.93 2.01 16.23
CA GLY A 254 20.47 1.08 15.20
C GLY A 254 21.56 0.12 14.78
N THR A 255 21.22 -1.16 14.60
CA THR A 255 22.17 -2.16 14.07
C THR A 255 22.02 -2.34 12.57
N ARG A 256 20.84 -2.04 12.02
CA ARG A 256 20.52 -2.14 10.59
C ARG A 256 19.27 -1.34 10.24
N ASP A 257 19.31 -0.66 9.10
CA ASP A 257 18.14 -0.07 8.45
C ASP A 257 17.73 -0.88 7.20
N TYR A 258 16.44 -0.88 6.87
CA TYR A 258 15.90 -1.65 5.74
C TYR A 258 15.39 -0.81 4.58
N ILE A 259 15.54 0.52 4.62
CA ILE A 259 14.94 1.42 3.61
C ILE A 259 15.35 1.11 2.16
N TYR A 260 16.52 0.50 1.92
CA TYR A 260 16.97 0.05 0.58
C TYR A 260 17.13 -1.47 0.45
N GLY A 261 16.57 -2.24 1.39
CA GLY A 261 16.71 -3.70 1.44
C GLY A 261 15.50 -4.39 2.06
N GLY A 262 14.35 -3.71 2.14
CA GLY A 262 13.15 -4.19 2.79
C GLY A 262 12.15 -4.86 1.85
N ASP A 263 12.45 -4.93 0.55
CA ASP A 263 11.61 -5.61 -0.43
C ASP A 263 11.74 -7.12 -0.31
N ARG A 264 10.66 -7.77 0.14
CA ARG A 264 10.56 -9.23 0.28
C ARG A 264 9.82 -9.90 -0.87
N ALA A 265 9.19 -9.13 -1.76
CA ALA A 265 8.43 -9.70 -2.87
C ALA A 265 9.34 -10.21 -3.99
N GLY A 266 10.51 -9.59 -4.13
CA GLY A 266 11.56 -9.97 -5.07
C GLY A 266 11.55 -9.17 -6.37
N SER A 267 12.62 -9.32 -7.13
CA SER A 267 12.79 -8.67 -8.43
C SER A 267 11.82 -9.24 -9.48
N ARG A 268 11.41 -8.37 -10.42
CA ARG A 268 10.64 -8.75 -11.61
C ARG A 268 11.51 -9.36 -12.72
N TYR A 269 12.82 -9.46 -12.51
CA TYR A 269 13.77 -10.10 -13.40
C TYR A 269 14.18 -11.45 -12.81
N TYR A 270 13.59 -12.53 -13.31
CA TYR A 270 13.73 -13.89 -12.81
C TYR A 270 15.05 -14.52 -13.28
N SER A 271 15.82 -15.07 -12.34
CA SER A 271 17.13 -15.71 -12.56
C SER A 271 18.20 -14.83 -13.24
N VAL A 272 17.95 -13.52 -13.37
CA VAL A 272 18.94 -12.56 -13.89
C VAL A 272 19.96 -12.29 -12.79
N ALA A 273 21.25 -12.47 -13.09
CA ALA A 273 22.39 -12.34 -12.17
C ALA A 273 22.48 -13.33 -10.98
N GLU A 274 21.34 -13.88 -10.51
CA GLU A 274 21.26 -14.70 -9.29
C GLU A 274 21.24 -16.22 -9.57
N GLY A 275 20.96 -16.65 -10.80
CA GLY A 275 20.99 -18.05 -11.21
C GLY A 275 19.86 -18.95 -10.67
N SER A 276 19.09 -18.49 -9.67
CA SER A 276 17.86 -19.14 -9.18
C SER A 276 16.73 -18.13 -8.95
N ASP A 277 15.49 -18.65 -8.99
CA ASP A 277 14.28 -17.86 -8.69
C ASP A 277 13.90 -17.86 -7.20
N PHE A 278 14.59 -18.67 -6.38
CA PHE A 278 14.39 -18.88 -4.95
C PHE A 278 15.70 -18.71 -4.19
#